data_AF-A0A2E3QBM8-F1
#
_entry.id   AF-A0A2E3QBM8-F1
#
_cell.length_a   1.000
_cell.length_b   1.000
_cell.length_c   1.000
_cell.angle_alpha   90.00
_cell.angle_beta   90.00
_cell.angle_gamma   90.00
#
_symmetry.space_group_name_H-M   'P 1'
#
loop_
_entity.id
_entity.type
_entity.pdbx_description
1 polymer ?
#
loop_
_entity_poly.entity_id
_entity_poly.type
_entity_poly.pdbx_seq_one_letter_code
_entity_poly.pdbx_strand_id
1 'polypeptide(L)'
;MRPDTGSPRQQARAPIRLALSFALYLLTLFANGPLHAAEPLEIRLPVRESEFDDVLACQLDPDSACRSCLADHPSSASLVIYSILQEALTTGGIKAKVKPVLSPNSERSRKMVSDGLADVKSDWEFNIDPDPDLLKSAPILRKGEFEKGVYVSQDAFILNGERRISDLHDMRAVSIRTWRLDWQALENLAPKSLTSAPTTLQIYSLINAGRADFTLLEFSSEPDLARRYEDITLYPMPGVKVILPDSQHFMVSRRLTGAQNFIKALDHGLTALRQSGFIRQCMVNSGIINEKVADWKILNPLAATAGAPKTSQSQ
;
A
#
# COMPACT_ATOMS: atom_id res chain seq x y z
N MET A 1 9.02 16.14 -106.00
CA MET A 1 9.05 17.19 -104.96
C MET A 1 10.51 17.62 -104.81
N ARG A 2 10.80 18.91 -105.00
CA ARG A 2 12.13 19.55 -104.85
C ARG A 2 12.66 19.46 -103.39
N PRO A 3 13.90 19.86 -103.09
CA PRO A 3 15.20 19.45 -103.63
C PRO A 3 16.22 19.14 -102.49
N ASP A 4 17.49 18.86 -102.85
CA ASP A 4 18.78 19.33 -102.27
C ASP A 4 18.90 19.64 -100.76
N THR A 5 20.00 19.40 -100.03
CA THR A 5 21.45 19.40 -100.33
C THR A 5 22.15 18.81 -99.09
N GLY A 6 23.27 18.09 -99.21
CA GLY A 6 24.62 18.65 -99.11
C GLY A 6 25.08 18.90 -97.65
N SER A 7 25.80 17.96 -97.03
CA SER A 7 27.28 18.03 -96.84
C SER A 7 27.67 18.57 -95.42
N PRO A 8 28.94 18.57 -94.98
CA PRO A 8 29.57 17.44 -94.27
C PRO A 8 30.34 17.81 -92.97
N ARG A 9 30.83 16.76 -92.27
CA ARG A 9 32.06 16.61 -91.44
C ARG A 9 32.65 17.83 -90.71
N GLN A 10 33.04 17.61 -89.44
CA GLN A 10 34.46 17.67 -89.04
C GLN A 10 34.75 17.12 -87.63
N GLN A 11 35.88 16.41 -87.51
CA GLN A 11 36.56 15.99 -86.29
C GLN A 11 37.45 17.13 -85.75
N ALA A 12 37.70 17.18 -84.43
CA ALA A 12 38.99 17.58 -83.87
C ALA A 12 39.09 17.24 -82.36
N ARG A 13 40.34 17.17 -81.88
CA ARG A 13 40.86 16.55 -80.64
C ARG A 13 40.98 17.54 -79.46
N ALA A 14 40.92 16.98 -78.23
CA ALA A 14 41.64 17.22 -76.95
C ALA A 14 42.08 18.67 -76.52
N PRO A 15 42.12 19.03 -75.21
CA PRO A 15 43.25 18.63 -74.35
C PRO A 15 42.99 18.51 -72.81
N ILE A 16 44.01 18.01 -72.12
CA ILE A 16 44.20 17.89 -70.65
C ILE A 16 44.47 19.25 -70.00
N ARG A 17 43.90 19.54 -68.81
CA ARG A 17 44.49 20.44 -67.79
C ARG A 17 44.13 20.03 -66.35
N LEU A 18 45.15 20.07 -65.49
CA LEU A 18 45.15 20.01 -64.03
C LEU A 18 44.52 21.28 -63.41
N ALA A 19 43.81 21.17 -62.28
CA ALA A 19 43.61 22.28 -61.34
C ALA A 19 43.37 21.76 -59.90
N LEU A 20 44.03 22.43 -58.95
CA LEU A 20 44.08 22.19 -57.50
C LEU A 20 42.86 22.75 -56.73
N SER A 21 42.65 22.19 -55.52
CA SER A 21 42.11 22.82 -54.29
C SER A 21 40.61 23.13 -54.20
N PHE A 22 39.91 22.46 -53.27
CA PHE A 22 39.42 23.06 -52.02
C PHE A 22 38.90 21.98 -51.07
N ALA A 23 39.41 21.98 -49.84
CA ALA A 23 38.92 21.16 -48.75
C ALA A 23 37.52 21.63 -48.32
N LEU A 24 36.57 20.71 -48.20
CA LEU A 24 35.31 20.95 -47.51
C LEU A 24 35.14 19.90 -46.40
N TYR A 25 35.39 20.37 -45.19
CA TYR A 25 35.00 19.79 -43.92
C TYR A 25 33.50 19.47 -43.91
N LEU A 26 33.13 18.26 -43.51
CA LEU A 26 31.94 18.05 -42.67
C LEU A 26 32.10 16.73 -41.92
N LEU A 27 32.61 16.87 -40.69
CA LEU A 27 32.48 15.88 -39.64
C LEU A 27 31.00 15.50 -39.51
N THR A 28 30.66 14.26 -39.84
CA THR A 28 29.48 13.61 -39.27
C THR A 28 29.87 13.01 -37.93
N LEU A 29 30.20 13.87 -36.97
CA LEU A 29 30.00 13.55 -35.56
C LEU A 29 28.50 13.55 -35.35
N PHE A 30 27.87 12.39 -35.48
CA PHE A 30 26.59 12.20 -34.82
C PHE A 30 26.83 12.48 -33.34
N ALA A 31 26.18 13.54 -32.88
CA ALA A 31 26.15 13.99 -31.52
C ALA A 31 25.64 12.85 -30.63
N ASN A 32 26.56 12.06 -30.08
CA ASN A 32 26.36 11.45 -28.78
C ASN A 32 26.46 12.60 -27.77
N GLY A 33 25.40 13.43 -27.72
CA GLY A 33 25.15 14.20 -26.51
C GLY A 33 25.09 13.20 -25.34
N PRO A 34 25.60 13.55 -24.16
CA PRO A 34 25.43 12.67 -23.01
C PRO A 34 23.95 12.36 -22.88
N LEU A 35 23.62 11.07 -22.88
CA LEU A 35 22.31 10.57 -22.54
C LEU A 35 22.09 11.05 -21.10
N HIS A 36 21.51 12.24 -20.92
CA HIS A 36 21.11 12.69 -19.60
C HIS A 36 20.10 11.66 -19.13
N ALA A 37 20.54 10.80 -18.20
CA ALA A 37 19.64 9.92 -17.48
C ALA A 37 18.55 10.83 -16.93
N ALA A 38 17.31 10.62 -17.39
CA ALA A 38 16.17 11.38 -16.91
C ALA A 38 16.19 11.36 -15.38
N GLU A 39 16.06 12.52 -14.75
CA GLU A 39 16.03 12.60 -13.30
C GLU A 39 14.96 11.64 -12.76
N PRO A 40 15.27 10.88 -11.69
CA PRO A 40 14.33 9.92 -11.14
C PRO A 40 13.04 10.64 -10.73
N LEU A 41 11.90 10.03 -11.06
CA LEU A 41 10.59 10.58 -10.72
C LEU A 41 10.49 10.77 -9.20
N GLU A 42 10.32 11.99 -8.73
CA GLU A 42 10.06 12.21 -7.30
C GLU A 42 8.59 11.90 -6.97
N ILE A 43 8.37 11.09 -5.93
CA ILE A 43 7.05 10.67 -5.47
C ILE A 43 6.86 11.10 -4.02
N ARG A 44 5.90 11.98 -3.75
CA ARG A 44 5.61 12.50 -2.41
C ARG A 44 4.66 11.55 -1.67
N LEU A 45 5.14 10.98 -0.57
CA LEU A 45 4.39 10.13 0.35
C LEU A 45 4.09 10.93 1.62
N PRO A 46 2.82 11.25 1.94
CA PRO A 46 2.52 11.90 3.21
C PRO A 46 2.71 10.92 4.36
N VAL A 47 3.50 11.32 5.35
CA VAL A 47 3.80 10.53 6.56
C VAL A 47 3.27 11.29 7.77
N ARG A 48 2.65 10.55 8.69
CA ARG A 48 2.07 11.12 9.92
C ARG A 48 3.17 11.75 10.76
N GLU A 49 2.84 12.86 11.41
CA GLU A 49 3.77 13.59 12.28
C GLU A 49 4.47 12.70 13.31
N SER A 50 3.73 11.77 13.94
CA SER A 50 4.28 10.83 14.91
C SER A 50 5.27 9.79 14.36
N GLU A 51 5.34 9.62 13.04
CA GLU A 51 6.18 8.61 12.37
C GLU A 51 7.14 9.26 11.34
N PHE A 52 7.11 10.60 11.20
CA PHE A 52 7.81 11.31 10.13
C PHE A 52 9.33 11.23 10.30
N ASP A 53 9.82 11.49 11.50
CA ASP A 53 11.26 11.50 11.78
C ASP A 53 11.87 10.11 11.59
N ASP A 54 11.15 9.04 11.98
CA ASP A 54 11.59 7.66 11.78
C ASP A 54 11.76 7.32 10.29
N VAL A 55 10.76 7.67 9.47
CA VAL A 55 10.82 7.42 8.03
C VAL A 55 11.90 8.28 7.37
N LEU A 56 12.04 9.54 7.78
CA LEU A 56 13.06 10.44 7.25
C LEU A 56 14.47 9.98 7.60
N ALA A 57 14.71 9.58 8.85
CA ALA A 57 15.99 9.05 9.29
C ALA A 57 16.39 7.83 8.46
N CYS A 58 15.47 6.88 8.26
CA CYS A 58 15.72 5.70 7.43
C CYS A 58 15.95 6.01 5.95
N GLN A 59 15.29 7.04 5.42
CA GLN A 59 15.56 7.49 4.06
C GLN A 59 16.99 8.03 3.91
N LEU A 60 17.47 8.78 4.91
CA LEU A 60 18.79 9.42 4.88
C LEU A 60 19.92 8.45 5.27
N ASP A 61 19.59 7.30 5.86
CA ASP A 61 20.58 6.31 6.26
C ASP A 61 21.32 5.73 5.04
N PRO A 62 22.67 5.80 5.01
CA PRO A 62 23.46 5.09 4.02
C PRO A 62 23.27 3.56 4.09
N ASP A 63 22.99 3.02 5.27
CA ASP A 63 22.56 1.63 5.43
C ASP A 63 21.06 1.48 5.09
N SER A 64 20.79 0.80 4.00
CA SER A 64 19.43 0.53 3.53
C SER A 64 18.66 -0.46 4.39
N ALA A 65 19.27 -1.12 5.37
CA ALA A 65 18.65 -2.18 6.14
C ALA A 65 17.32 -1.74 6.79
N CYS A 66 17.28 -0.54 7.38
CA CYS A 66 16.07 -0.05 8.02
C CYS A 66 14.96 0.35 7.01
N ARG A 67 15.30 0.56 5.73
CA ARG A 67 14.29 0.74 4.66
C ARG A 67 13.63 -0.57 4.24
N SER A 68 14.13 -1.71 4.68
CA SER A 68 13.55 -3.01 4.35
C SER A 68 12.55 -3.43 5.42
N CYS A 69 11.30 -3.65 5.03
CA CYS A 69 10.31 -4.28 5.90
C CYS A 69 10.60 -5.77 6.16
N LEU A 70 11.67 -6.32 5.57
CA LEU A 70 12.20 -7.65 5.89
C LEU A 70 13.20 -7.63 7.05
N ALA A 71 13.67 -6.47 7.51
CA ALA A 71 14.45 -6.38 8.73
C ALA A 71 13.60 -6.79 9.95
N ASP A 72 14.25 -7.30 11.00
CA ASP A 72 13.56 -7.66 12.24
C ASP A 72 12.93 -6.40 12.86
N HIS A 73 11.61 -6.43 13.02
CA HIS A 73 10.79 -5.38 13.65
C HIS A 73 10.95 -3.98 13.04
N PRO A 74 10.36 -3.71 11.85
CA PRO A 74 10.29 -2.36 11.32
C PRO A 74 9.61 -1.42 12.34
N SER A 75 10.16 -0.22 12.52
CA SER A 75 9.82 0.67 13.64
C SER A 75 8.41 1.26 13.59
N SER A 76 7.78 1.34 12.40
CA SER A 76 6.42 1.86 12.24
C SER A 76 5.69 1.30 11.03
N ALA A 77 4.36 1.39 11.06
CA ALA A 77 3.52 1.03 9.91
C ALA A 77 3.82 1.92 8.69
N SER A 78 4.15 3.20 8.90
CA SER A 78 4.56 4.09 7.81
C SER A 78 5.83 3.62 7.11
N LEU A 79 6.81 3.11 7.84
CA LEU A 79 8.03 2.55 7.26
C LEU A 79 7.75 1.28 6.44
N VAL A 80 6.89 0.39 6.93
CA VAL A 80 6.46 -0.81 6.17
C VAL A 80 5.81 -0.43 4.85
N ILE A 81 4.90 0.56 4.87
CA ILE A 81 4.22 1.06 3.67
C ILE A 81 5.23 1.72 2.71
N TYR A 82 6.19 2.47 3.24
CA TYR A 82 7.27 3.06 2.46
C TYR A 82 8.11 1.98 1.76
N SER A 83 8.54 0.94 2.47
CA SER A 83 9.29 -0.20 1.91
C SER A 83 8.53 -0.90 0.79
N ILE A 84 7.26 -1.22 1.01
CA ILE A 84 6.40 -1.87 0.01
C ILE A 84 6.25 -0.99 -1.22
N LEU A 85 6.06 0.33 -1.05
CA LEU A 85 5.96 1.26 -2.16
C LEU A 85 7.26 1.31 -2.99
N GLN A 86 8.41 1.45 -2.33
CA GLN A 86 9.70 1.50 -3.03
C GLN A 86 9.97 0.22 -3.82
N GLU A 87 9.75 -0.93 -3.20
CA GLU A 87 10.00 -2.22 -3.83
C GLU A 87 9.01 -2.46 -4.97
N ALA A 88 7.74 -2.05 -4.81
CA ALA A 88 6.72 -2.19 -5.85
C ALA A 88 7.03 -1.29 -7.05
N LEU A 89 7.49 -0.06 -6.84
CA LEU A 89 7.89 0.84 -7.93
C LEU A 89 9.11 0.28 -8.67
N THR A 90 10.12 -0.21 -7.95
CA THR A 90 11.32 -0.82 -8.53
C THR A 90 10.96 -2.06 -9.35
N THR A 91 10.19 -2.98 -8.78
CA THR A 91 9.70 -4.21 -9.45
C THR A 91 8.77 -3.89 -10.63
N GLY A 92 8.02 -2.80 -10.54
CA GLY A 92 7.18 -2.25 -11.60
C GLY A 92 7.94 -1.56 -12.74
N GLY A 93 9.26 -1.41 -12.62
CA GLY A 93 10.11 -0.76 -13.62
C GLY A 93 10.14 0.77 -13.53
N ILE A 94 9.63 1.36 -12.43
CA ILE A 94 9.71 2.80 -12.16
C ILE A 94 10.95 3.09 -11.33
N LYS A 95 11.86 3.89 -11.90
CA LYS A 95 12.94 4.54 -11.13
C LYS A 95 12.38 5.81 -10.49
N ALA A 96 11.97 5.71 -9.23
CA ALA A 96 11.44 6.82 -8.46
C ALA A 96 12.19 7.03 -7.15
N LYS A 97 12.24 8.29 -6.70
CA LYS A 97 12.68 8.68 -5.37
C LYS A 97 11.44 9.01 -4.54
N VAL A 98 11.12 8.13 -3.58
CA VAL A 98 10.01 8.37 -2.65
C VAL A 98 10.47 9.36 -1.58
N LYS A 99 9.78 10.49 -1.48
CA LYS A 99 10.05 11.59 -0.54
C LYS A 99 8.91 11.67 0.49
N PRO A 100 9.17 11.46 1.79
CA PRO A 100 8.18 11.69 2.82
C PRO A 100 7.85 13.18 2.90
N VAL A 101 6.57 13.50 3.09
CA VAL A 101 6.10 14.85 3.37
C VAL A 101 5.28 14.84 4.65
N LEU A 102 5.50 15.81 5.53
CA LEU A 102 4.85 15.84 6.84
C LEU A 102 3.33 16.00 6.69
N SER A 103 2.57 15.22 7.47
CA SER A 103 1.11 15.30 7.53
C SER A 103 0.62 15.17 8.98
N PRO A 104 -0.25 16.06 9.48
CA PRO A 104 -0.75 15.99 10.85
C PRO A 104 -1.52 14.71 11.19
N ASN A 105 -2.27 14.16 10.22
CA ASN A 105 -3.08 12.95 10.41
C ASN A 105 -3.54 12.34 9.08
N SER A 106 -4.15 11.16 9.15
CA SER A 106 -4.55 10.40 7.95
C SER A 106 -5.61 11.10 7.09
N GLU A 107 -6.54 11.84 7.70
CA GLU A 107 -7.53 12.66 6.96
C GLU A 107 -6.83 13.73 6.13
N ARG A 108 -5.89 14.45 6.75
CA ARG A 108 -5.10 15.46 6.04
C ARG A 108 -4.24 14.83 4.94
N SER A 109 -3.66 13.66 5.19
CA SER A 109 -2.91 12.93 4.17
C SER A 109 -3.77 12.57 2.96
N ARG A 110 -5.03 12.15 3.15
CA ARG A 110 -5.96 11.90 2.02
C ARG A 110 -6.20 13.17 1.21
N LYS A 111 -6.50 14.27 1.89
CA LYS A 111 -6.74 15.55 1.23
C LYS A 111 -5.51 16.03 0.45
N MET A 112 -4.31 15.82 0.99
CA MET A 112 -3.07 16.14 0.27
C MET A 112 -2.93 15.35 -1.03
N VAL A 113 -3.30 14.06 -1.05
CA VAL A 113 -3.25 13.25 -2.29
C VAL A 113 -4.34 13.67 -3.28
N SER A 114 -5.58 13.86 -2.81
CA SER A 114 -6.71 14.34 -3.64
C SER A 114 -6.42 15.71 -4.28
N ASP A 115 -5.86 16.65 -3.51
CA ASP A 115 -5.49 17.99 -3.99
C ASP A 115 -4.19 18.01 -4.83
N GLY A 116 -3.46 16.89 -4.94
CA GLY A 116 -2.18 16.79 -5.67
C GLY A 116 -0.98 17.44 -4.96
N LEU A 117 -1.11 17.73 -3.66
CA LEU A 117 -0.02 18.17 -2.79
C LEU A 117 0.91 17.01 -2.37
N ALA A 118 0.39 15.78 -2.43
CA ALA A 118 1.14 14.53 -2.35
C ALA A 118 0.68 13.59 -3.47
N ASP A 119 1.47 12.56 -3.76
CA ASP A 119 1.25 11.72 -4.95
C ASP A 119 0.60 10.39 -4.62
N VAL A 120 0.98 9.79 -3.49
CA VAL A 120 0.52 8.44 -3.10
C VAL A 120 0.49 8.27 -1.58
N LYS A 121 -0.48 7.52 -1.05
CA LYS A 121 -0.50 7.02 0.34
C LYS A 121 -1.17 5.66 0.41
N SER A 122 -0.98 4.88 1.48
CA SER A 122 -1.86 3.73 1.73
C SER A 122 -3.18 4.19 2.37
N ASP A 123 -4.30 3.60 1.95
CA ASP A 123 -5.61 3.83 2.58
C ASP A 123 -6.58 2.67 2.30
N TRP A 124 -7.71 2.68 3.00
CA TRP A 124 -8.79 1.71 2.83
C TRP A 124 -9.60 2.01 1.56
N GLU A 125 -10.10 0.97 0.90
CA GLU A 125 -10.91 1.06 -0.32
C GLU A 125 -12.07 2.05 -0.20
N PHE A 126 -12.82 2.03 0.92
CA PHE A 126 -13.94 2.94 1.13
C PHE A 126 -13.57 4.44 1.13
N ASN A 127 -12.29 4.79 1.31
CA ASN A 127 -11.80 6.16 1.27
C ASN A 127 -11.32 6.58 -0.14
N ILE A 128 -11.10 5.61 -1.04
CA ILE A 128 -10.55 5.85 -2.37
C ILE A 128 -11.67 5.87 -3.41
N ASP A 129 -12.54 4.86 -3.39
CA ASP A 129 -13.56 4.64 -4.42
C ASP A 129 -14.54 5.81 -4.61
N PRO A 130 -14.95 6.56 -3.56
CA PRO A 130 -15.87 7.69 -3.74
C PRO A 130 -15.24 8.92 -4.41
N ASP A 131 -13.91 9.04 -4.47
CA ASP A 131 -13.23 10.23 -4.97
C ASP A 131 -12.75 10.04 -6.42
N PRO A 132 -13.33 10.76 -7.40
CA PRO A 132 -12.97 10.61 -8.80
C PRO A 132 -11.56 11.12 -9.12
N ASP A 133 -10.94 11.94 -8.26
CA ASP A 133 -9.57 12.45 -8.44
C ASP A 133 -8.50 11.45 -8.00
N LEU A 134 -8.91 10.26 -7.55
CA LEU A 134 -8.02 9.21 -7.06
C LEU A 134 -8.02 7.98 -7.96
N LEU A 135 -6.89 7.28 -7.91
CA LEU A 135 -6.68 5.94 -8.46
C LEU A 135 -6.41 4.98 -7.30
N LYS A 136 -6.92 3.76 -7.43
CA LYS A 136 -6.74 2.68 -6.47
C LYS A 136 -5.82 1.63 -7.09
N SER A 137 -4.72 1.29 -6.40
CA SER A 137 -3.82 0.23 -6.86
C SER A 137 -4.40 -1.16 -6.61
N ALA A 138 -3.69 -2.20 -7.05
CA ALA A 138 -3.79 -3.54 -6.50
C ALA A 138 -3.65 -3.48 -4.96
N PRO A 139 -4.28 -4.40 -4.20
CA PRO A 139 -4.26 -4.31 -2.75
C PRO A 139 -2.84 -4.45 -2.20
N ILE A 140 -2.60 -3.81 -1.05
CA ILE A 140 -1.51 -4.07 -0.10
C ILE A 140 -2.01 -5.12 0.90
N LEU A 141 -3.22 -4.94 1.43
CA LEU A 141 -3.96 -5.94 2.21
C LEU A 141 -5.28 -6.25 1.52
N ARG A 142 -5.60 -7.53 1.35
CA ARG A 142 -6.89 -7.98 0.82
C ARG A 142 -7.93 -8.00 1.94
N LYS A 143 -9.20 -8.02 1.55
CA LYS A 143 -10.31 -8.22 2.48
C LYS A 143 -10.06 -9.50 3.28
N GLY A 144 -10.14 -9.39 4.60
CA GLY A 144 -9.89 -10.50 5.51
C GLY A 144 -8.43 -10.77 5.90
N GLU A 145 -7.45 -10.06 5.32
CA GLU A 145 -6.03 -10.23 5.71
C GLU A 145 -5.63 -9.44 6.96
N PHE A 146 -6.43 -8.42 7.35
CA PHE A 146 -6.18 -7.67 8.59
C PHE A 146 -6.91 -8.32 9.76
N GLU A 147 -6.15 -8.97 10.64
CA GLU A 147 -6.66 -9.71 11.80
C GLU A 147 -6.56 -8.89 13.09
N LYS A 148 -7.55 -9.01 13.97
CA LYS A 148 -7.61 -8.40 15.30
C LYS A 148 -8.00 -9.41 16.35
N GLY A 149 -7.45 -9.24 17.55
CA GLY A 149 -7.83 -10.00 18.73
C GLY A 149 -9.09 -9.44 19.38
N VAL A 150 -9.82 -10.31 20.09
CA VAL A 150 -10.89 -9.93 21.01
C VAL A 150 -10.24 -9.71 22.37
N TYR A 151 -10.04 -8.46 22.78
CA TYR A 151 -9.29 -8.11 23.99
C TYR A 151 -10.20 -7.91 25.20
N VAL A 152 -9.88 -8.59 26.29
CA VAL A 152 -10.64 -8.62 27.55
C VAL A 152 -9.77 -8.26 28.75
N SER A 153 -10.40 -8.01 29.91
CA SER A 153 -9.68 -7.83 31.18
C SER A 153 -8.93 -9.10 31.60
N GLN A 154 -7.99 -8.96 32.53
CA GLN A 154 -7.24 -10.10 33.08
C GLN A 154 -8.16 -11.15 33.73
N ASP A 155 -9.14 -10.72 34.52
CA ASP A 155 -10.09 -11.63 35.16
C ASP A 155 -10.89 -12.43 34.13
N ALA A 156 -11.40 -11.75 33.09
CA ALA A 156 -12.11 -12.41 32.01
C ALA A 156 -11.20 -13.35 31.22
N PHE A 157 -9.94 -12.99 31.00
CA PHE A 157 -8.96 -13.86 30.35
C PHE A 157 -8.72 -15.15 31.14
N ILE A 158 -8.49 -15.05 32.45
CA ILE A 158 -8.31 -16.21 33.34
C ILE A 158 -9.56 -17.09 33.34
N LEU A 159 -10.75 -16.48 33.46
CA LEU A 159 -12.03 -17.20 33.47
C LEU A 159 -12.35 -17.91 32.14
N ASN A 160 -11.88 -17.37 31.02
CA ASN A 160 -12.15 -17.91 29.68
C ASN A 160 -10.97 -18.72 29.09
N GLY A 161 -9.88 -18.92 29.83
CA GLY A 161 -8.65 -19.56 29.32
C GLY A 161 -8.85 -20.94 28.70
N GLU A 162 -9.88 -21.68 29.11
CA GLU A 162 -10.23 -23.00 28.56
C GLU A 162 -11.56 -23.01 27.78
N ARG A 163 -12.29 -21.88 27.76
CA ARG A 163 -13.62 -21.83 27.17
C ARG A 163 -13.51 -21.72 25.65
N ARG A 164 -14.17 -22.64 24.93
CA ARG A 164 -14.39 -22.49 23.49
C ARG A 164 -15.44 -21.42 23.23
N ILE A 165 -15.00 -20.27 22.72
CA ILE A 165 -15.88 -19.16 22.38
C ILE A 165 -16.35 -19.33 20.93
N SER A 166 -17.67 -19.43 20.75
CA SER A 166 -18.29 -19.57 19.43
C SER A 166 -18.66 -18.25 18.79
N ASP A 167 -19.07 -17.28 19.63
CA ASP A 167 -19.65 -15.99 19.32
C ASP A 167 -19.50 -15.04 20.53
N LEU A 168 -19.93 -13.78 20.37
CA LEU A 168 -19.82 -12.72 21.38
C LEU A 168 -21.17 -12.06 21.72
N HIS A 169 -22.29 -12.73 21.42
CA HIS A 169 -23.62 -12.12 21.48
C HIS A 169 -24.05 -11.67 22.88
N ASP A 170 -23.55 -12.34 23.92
CA ASP A 170 -23.86 -12.00 25.31
C ASP A 170 -22.90 -10.96 25.92
N MET A 171 -21.85 -10.57 25.19
CA MET A 171 -20.80 -9.68 25.67
C MET A 171 -21.02 -8.24 25.20
N ARG A 172 -20.61 -7.27 26.01
CA ARG A 172 -20.68 -5.83 25.71
C ARG A 172 -19.36 -5.36 25.10
N ALA A 173 -19.43 -4.83 23.90
CA ALA A 173 -18.29 -4.28 23.20
C ALA A 173 -18.11 -2.78 23.49
N VAL A 174 -16.86 -2.32 23.46
CA VAL A 174 -16.50 -0.90 23.42
C VAL A 174 -15.45 -0.64 22.34
N SER A 175 -15.61 0.45 21.59
CA SER A 175 -14.63 0.90 20.59
C SER A 175 -14.76 2.41 20.36
N ILE A 176 -13.90 2.98 19.51
CA ILE A 176 -14.03 4.36 19.06
C ILE A 176 -14.86 4.39 17.78
N ARG A 177 -15.94 5.18 17.73
CA ARG A 177 -16.85 5.27 16.57
C ARG A 177 -16.13 5.58 15.25
N THR A 178 -15.07 6.39 15.30
CA THR A 178 -14.31 6.79 14.10
C THR A 178 -13.36 5.70 13.60
N TRP A 179 -13.13 4.63 14.37
CA TRP A 179 -12.45 3.42 13.88
C TRP A 179 -13.44 2.58 13.07
N ARG A 180 -13.80 3.09 11.89
CA ARG A 180 -14.95 2.64 11.10
C ARG A 180 -14.97 1.13 10.82
N LEU A 181 -13.83 0.53 10.48
CA LEU A 181 -13.77 -0.91 10.20
C LEU A 181 -13.90 -1.76 11.47
N ASP A 182 -13.30 -1.33 12.57
CA ASP A 182 -13.50 -1.95 13.89
C ASP A 182 -14.97 -1.88 14.31
N TRP A 183 -15.58 -0.71 14.16
CA TRP A 183 -16.99 -0.50 14.47
C TRP A 183 -17.90 -1.40 13.62
N GLN A 184 -17.67 -1.46 12.31
CA GLN A 184 -18.40 -2.33 11.41
C GLN A 184 -18.19 -3.82 11.73
N ALA A 185 -16.97 -4.22 12.08
CA ALA A 185 -16.68 -5.59 12.50
C ALA A 185 -17.44 -5.94 13.79
N LEU A 186 -17.50 -5.01 14.76
CA LEU A 186 -18.27 -5.17 15.99
C LEU A 186 -19.77 -5.23 15.74
N GLU A 187 -20.32 -4.40 14.85
CA GLU A 187 -21.74 -4.47 14.46
C GLU A 187 -22.08 -5.84 13.85
N ASN A 188 -21.21 -6.37 12.99
CA ASN A 188 -21.39 -7.68 12.37
C ASN A 188 -21.29 -8.85 13.38
N LEU A 189 -20.51 -8.70 14.45
CA LEU A 189 -20.43 -9.67 15.54
C LEU A 189 -21.69 -9.67 16.42
N ALA A 190 -22.55 -8.64 16.31
CA ALA A 190 -23.78 -8.47 17.05
C ALA A 190 -23.63 -8.72 18.58
N PRO A 191 -22.75 -7.98 19.27
CA PRO A 191 -22.61 -8.05 20.72
C PRO A 191 -23.89 -7.56 21.41
N LYS A 192 -24.04 -7.89 22.69
CA LYS A 192 -25.18 -7.47 23.54
C LYS A 192 -25.39 -5.97 23.52
N SER A 193 -24.30 -5.22 23.45
CA SER A 193 -24.30 -3.77 23.22
C SER A 193 -22.96 -3.33 22.66
N LEU A 194 -22.95 -2.25 21.87
CA LEU A 194 -21.72 -1.61 21.38
C LEU A 194 -21.69 -0.14 21.84
N THR A 195 -20.69 0.20 22.65
CA THR A 195 -20.51 1.55 23.21
C THR A 195 -19.35 2.29 22.54
N SER A 196 -19.55 3.59 22.24
CA SER A 196 -18.45 4.44 21.78
C SER A 196 -17.68 5.04 22.96
N ALA A 197 -16.36 4.89 22.94
CA ALA A 197 -15.42 5.68 23.72
C ALA A 197 -14.75 6.75 22.83
N PRO A 198 -14.31 7.89 23.38
CA PRO A 198 -13.62 8.93 22.62
C PRO A 198 -12.10 8.69 22.49
N THR A 199 -11.49 7.91 23.38
CA THR A 199 -10.04 7.66 23.40
C THR A 199 -9.70 6.22 23.74
N THR A 200 -8.49 5.78 23.36
CA THR A 200 -7.97 4.44 23.69
C THR A 200 -7.94 4.23 25.19
N LEU A 201 -7.49 5.21 25.97
CA LEU A 201 -7.52 5.15 27.43
C LEU A 201 -8.92 4.83 27.96
N GLN A 202 -9.95 5.48 27.43
CA GLN A 202 -11.32 5.24 27.87
C GLN A 202 -11.86 3.85 27.48
N ILE A 203 -11.41 3.26 26.36
CA ILE A 203 -11.68 1.85 26.05
C ILE A 203 -11.14 0.96 27.18
N TYR A 204 -9.86 1.14 27.54
CA TYR A 204 -9.19 0.36 28.57
C TYR A 204 -9.86 0.55 29.94
N SER A 205 -10.14 1.80 30.33
CA SER A 205 -10.81 2.11 31.60
C SER A 205 -12.21 1.50 31.69
N LEU A 206 -12.99 1.49 30.61
CA LEU A 206 -14.33 0.90 30.61
C LEU A 206 -14.30 -0.62 30.78
N ILE A 207 -13.32 -1.29 30.16
CA ILE A 207 -13.14 -2.75 30.34
C ILE A 207 -12.64 -3.05 31.75
N ASN A 208 -11.64 -2.32 32.24
CA ASN A 208 -11.10 -2.49 33.58
C ASN A 208 -12.15 -2.28 34.67
N ALA A 209 -13.05 -1.31 34.48
CA ALA A 209 -14.17 -1.04 35.40
C ALA A 209 -15.37 -1.99 35.23
N GLY A 210 -15.29 -3.01 34.36
CA GLY A 210 -16.40 -3.95 34.09
C GLY A 210 -17.62 -3.29 33.44
N ARG A 211 -17.46 -2.12 32.81
CA ARG A 211 -18.53 -1.39 32.10
C ARG A 211 -18.65 -1.82 30.64
N ALA A 212 -17.62 -2.44 30.10
CA ALA A 212 -17.63 -3.22 28.86
C ALA A 212 -16.85 -4.52 29.10
N ASP A 213 -17.07 -5.51 28.24
CA ASP A 213 -16.46 -6.84 28.39
C ASP A 213 -15.27 -7.03 27.44
N PHE A 214 -15.31 -6.41 26.25
CA PHE A 214 -14.23 -6.52 25.27
C PHE A 214 -14.12 -5.35 24.30
N THR A 215 -13.00 -5.32 23.58
CA THR A 215 -12.73 -4.44 22.43
C THR A 215 -11.95 -5.21 21.36
N LEU A 216 -11.74 -4.62 20.17
CA LEU A 216 -10.87 -5.19 19.14
C LEU A 216 -9.54 -4.43 19.12
N LEU A 217 -8.42 -5.15 19.16
CA LEU A 217 -7.09 -4.55 19.01
C LEU A 217 -6.22 -5.40 18.08
N GLU A 218 -5.19 -4.77 17.53
CA GLU A 218 -4.09 -5.47 16.86
C GLU A 218 -3.37 -6.37 17.86
N PHE A 219 -2.91 -7.54 17.38
CA PHE A 219 -2.09 -8.43 18.19
C PHE A 219 -0.74 -7.77 18.48
N SER A 220 -0.27 -7.83 19.73
CA SER A 220 1.10 -7.40 20.04
C SER A 220 2.12 -8.48 19.63
N SER A 221 3.37 -8.07 19.47
CA SER A 221 4.50 -8.99 19.26
C SER A 221 4.87 -9.77 20.53
N GLU A 222 4.36 -9.37 21.69
CA GLU A 222 4.69 -9.96 23.00
C GLU A 222 4.37 -11.48 23.07
N PRO A 223 5.06 -12.25 23.92
CA PRO A 223 4.77 -13.68 24.12
C PRO A 223 3.33 -13.96 24.51
N ASP A 224 2.74 -13.13 25.37
CA ASP A 224 1.37 -13.23 25.87
C ASP A 224 0.34 -12.52 24.98
N LEU A 225 0.80 -11.90 23.89
CA LEU A 225 -0.01 -11.07 22.97
C LEU A 225 -0.77 -9.93 23.69
N ALA A 226 -0.41 -9.60 24.94
CA ALA A 226 -1.12 -8.62 25.73
C ALA A 226 -0.90 -7.21 25.20
N ARG A 227 -1.88 -6.34 25.44
CA ARG A 227 -1.81 -4.92 25.11
C ARG A 227 -1.87 -4.12 26.41
N ARG A 228 -0.87 -3.26 26.59
CA ARG A 228 -0.67 -2.47 27.81
C ARG A 228 -0.88 -1.00 27.45
N TYR A 229 -1.71 -0.32 28.22
CA TYR A 229 -1.93 1.11 28.08
C TYR A 229 -2.02 1.71 29.48
N GLU A 230 -1.04 2.54 29.83
CA GLU A 230 -0.82 3.01 31.20
C GLU A 230 -0.69 1.82 32.17
N ASP A 231 -1.49 1.78 33.24
CA ASP A 231 -1.52 0.72 34.25
C ASP A 231 -2.51 -0.42 33.92
N ILE A 232 -3.24 -0.31 32.80
CA ILE A 232 -4.27 -1.28 32.40
C ILE A 232 -3.70 -2.23 31.34
N THR A 233 -3.82 -3.53 31.61
CA THR A 233 -3.45 -4.59 30.66
C THR A 233 -4.69 -5.34 30.18
N LEU A 234 -4.82 -5.49 28.87
CA LEU A 234 -5.83 -6.31 28.23
C LEU A 234 -5.17 -7.50 27.54
N TYR A 235 -5.87 -8.63 27.53
CA TYR A 235 -5.38 -9.89 26.97
C TYR A 235 -6.29 -10.36 25.83
N PRO A 236 -5.74 -10.95 24.76
CA PRO A 236 -6.56 -11.51 23.71
C PRO A 236 -7.22 -12.80 24.19
N MET A 237 -8.51 -12.92 23.95
CA MET A 237 -9.28 -14.13 24.20
C MET A 237 -8.73 -15.30 23.38
N PRO A 238 -8.27 -16.40 24.02
CA PRO A 238 -7.59 -17.47 23.31
C PRO A 238 -8.45 -18.14 22.22
N GLY A 239 -7.82 -18.44 21.08
CA GLY A 239 -8.40 -19.27 20.04
C GLY A 239 -9.43 -18.58 19.13
N VAL A 240 -9.68 -17.28 19.31
CA VAL A 240 -10.62 -16.52 18.48
C VAL A 240 -10.04 -15.20 17.99
N LYS A 241 -10.30 -14.87 16.73
CA LYS A 241 -9.90 -13.63 16.08
C LYS A 241 -11.02 -13.06 15.22
N VAL A 242 -10.86 -11.81 14.84
CA VAL A 242 -11.79 -11.04 14.01
C VAL A 242 -11.02 -10.51 12.81
N ILE A 243 -11.66 -10.45 11.65
CA ILE A 243 -11.07 -9.87 10.44
C ILE A 243 -11.76 -8.57 10.07
N LEU A 244 -11.01 -7.61 9.51
CA LEU A 244 -11.62 -6.38 8.98
C LEU A 244 -12.23 -6.63 7.58
N PRO A 245 -13.43 -6.09 7.30
CA PRO A 245 -14.19 -6.43 6.10
C PRO A 245 -13.79 -5.64 4.85
N ASP A 246 -12.59 -5.05 4.81
CA ASP A 246 -12.15 -4.22 3.69
C ASP A 246 -10.67 -4.40 3.34
N SER A 247 -10.28 -3.95 2.15
CA SER A 247 -8.93 -4.01 1.61
C SER A 247 -8.22 -2.65 1.72
N GLN A 248 -6.90 -2.71 1.89
CA GLN A 248 -6.02 -1.56 1.90
C GLN A 248 -5.22 -1.51 0.61
N HIS A 249 -5.12 -0.32 0.01
CA HIS A 249 -4.50 -0.09 -1.30
C HIS A 249 -3.60 1.14 -1.23
N PHE A 250 -2.77 1.35 -2.26
CA PHE A 250 -2.23 2.68 -2.51
C PHE A 250 -3.30 3.54 -3.19
N MET A 251 -3.64 4.64 -2.53
CA MET A 251 -4.39 5.79 -3.03
C MET A 251 -3.40 6.67 -3.81
N VAL A 252 -3.62 6.85 -5.10
CA VAL A 252 -2.74 7.63 -5.99
C VAL A 252 -3.51 8.83 -6.56
N SER A 253 -2.89 10.00 -6.55
CA SER A 253 -3.46 11.21 -7.14
C SER A 253 -3.54 11.10 -8.66
N ARG A 254 -4.71 11.38 -9.26
CA ARG A 254 -4.81 11.54 -10.73
C ARG A 254 -4.04 12.74 -11.26
N ARG A 255 -3.67 13.68 -10.37
CA ARG A 255 -2.89 14.88 -10.69
C ARG A 255 -1.41 14.58 -10.87
N LEU A 256 -0.94 13.39 -10.50
CA LEU A 256 0.42 12.93 -10.77
C LEU A 256 0.66 12.87 -12.29
N THR A 257 1.73 13.51 -12.77
CA THR A 257 2.11 13.43 -14.19
C THR A 257 2.33 11.97 -14.59
N GLY A 258 1.57 11.50 -15.58
CA GLY A 258 1.63 10.10 -16.01
C GLY A 258 0.94 9.11 -15.06
N ALA A 259 0.00 9.55 -14.22
CA ALA A 259 -0.70 8.73 -13.22
C ALA A 259 -1.21 7.38 -13.75
N GLN A 260 -1.69 7.30 -14.99
CA GLN A 260 -2.16 6.06 -15.61
C GLN A 260 -1.04 5.05 -15.88
N ASN A 261 0.15 5.51 -16.23
CA ASN A 261 1.31 4.63 -16.38
C ASN A 261 1.88 4.26 -15.01
N PHE A 262 1.88 5.22 -14.09
CA PHE A 262 2.30 5.00 -12.70
C PHE A 262 1.49 3.90 -12.03
N ILE A 263 0.15 3.97 -12.08
CA ILE A 263 -0.71 2.97 -11.44
C ILE A 263 -0.55 1.58 -12.05
N LYS A 264 -0.39 1.48 -13.38
CA LYS A 264 -0.16 0.19 -14.06
C LYS A 264 1.14 -0.48 -13.62
N ALA A 265 2.22 0.29 -13.54
CA ALA A 265 3.51 -0.21 -13.08
C ALA A 265 3.49 -0.55 -11.58
N LEU A 266 2.83 0.29 -10.76
CA LEU A 266 2.62 0.00 -9.34
C LEU A 266 1.83 -1.30 -9.15
N ASP A 267 0.75 -1.52 -9.91
CA ASP A 267 -0.06 -2.74 -9.86
C ASP A 267 0.73 -3.98 -10.28
N HIS A 268 1.56 -3.86 -11.32
CA HIS A 268 2.48 -4.91 -11.73
C HIS A 268 3.45 -5.26 -10.60
N GLY A 269 4.09 -4.25 -10.00
CA GLY A 269 5.00 -4.43 -8.86
C GLY A 269 4.33 -5.09 -7.66
N LEU A 270 3.17 -4.59 -7.23
CA LEU A 270 2.41 -5.16 -6.12
C LEU A 270 1.98 -6.60 -6.37
N THR A 271 1.59 -6.92 -7.62
CA THR A 271 1.23 -8.29 -8.01
C THR A 271 2.43 -9.21 -7.92
N ALA A 272 3.60 -8.80 -8.42
CA ALA A 272 4.82 -9.57 -8.33
C ALA A 272 5.28 -9.77 -6.88
N LEU A 273 5.25 -8.72 -6.04
CA LEU A 273 5.61 -8.81 -4.62
C LEU A 273 4.64 -9.64 -3.79
N ARG A 274 3.37 -9.67 -4.20
CA ARG A 274 2.38 -10.57 -3.62
C ARG A 274 2.73 -12.03 -3.95
N GLN A 275 3.04 -12.31 -5.21
CA GLN A 275 3.36 -13.66 -5.70
C GLN A 275 4.65 -14.20 -5.09
N SER A 276 5.63 -13.34 -4.84
CA SER A 276 6.90 -13.73 -4.19
C SER A 276 6.78 -13.92 -2.68
N GLY A 277 5.66 -13.53 -2.06
CA GLY A 277 5.47 -13.57 -0.60
C GLY A 277 6.08 -12.37 0.15
N PHE A 278 6.73 -11.44 -0.55
CA PHE A 278 7.36 -10.25 0.06
C PHE A 278 6.39 -9.45 0.91
N ILE A 279 5.19 -9.13 0.38
CA ILE A 279 4.18 -8.35 1.12
C ILE A 279 3.79 -9.09 2.41
N ARG A 280 3.53 -10.40 2.34
CA ARG A 280 3.17 -11.20 3.52
C ARG A 280 4.27 -11.15 4.56
N GLN A 281 5.52 -11.32 4.16
CA GLN A 281 6.66 -11.30 5.09
C GLN A 281 6.77 -9.95 5.81
N CYS A 282 6.59 -8.84 5.09
CA CYS A 282 6.60 -7.50 5.70
C CYS A 282 5.46 -7.30 6.71
N MET A 283 4.27 -7.84 6.43
CA MET A 283 3.16 -7.80 7.39
C MET A 283 3.41 -8.69 8.62
N VAL A 284 4.09 -9.83 8.45
CA VAL A 284 4.49 -10.69 9.58
C VAL A 284 5.53 -10.00 10.45
N ASN A 285 6.59 -9.48 9.85
CA ASN A 285 7.68 -8.83 10.57
C ASN A 285 7.23 -7.58 11.33
N SER A 286 6.24 -6.85 10.78
CA SER A 286 5.63 -5.69 11.44
C SER A 286 4.61 -6.03 12.52
N GLY A 287 4.23 -7.30 12.66
CA GLY A 287 3.20 -7.74 13.61
C GLY A 287 1.76 -7.49 13.15
N ILE A 288 1.53 -6.92 11.96
CA ILE A 288 0.19 -6.77 11.37
C ILE A 288 -0.44 -8.15 11.15
N ILE A 289 0.35 -9.13 10.69
CA ILE A 289 -0.01 -10.54 10.69
C ILE A 289 0.78 -11.22 11.80
N ASN A 290 0.09 -11.87 12.73
CA ASN A 290 0.74 -12.56 13.83
C ASN A 290 0.61 -14.08 13.67
N GLU A 291 1.72 -14.77 13.41
CA GLU A 291 1.68 -16.21 13.12
C GLU A 291 1.27 -17.06 14.33
N LYS A 292 1.39 -16.53 15.57
CA LYS A 292 0.93 -17.22 16.79
C LYS A 292 -0.59 -17.45 16.81
N VAL A 293 -1.34 -16.71 15.99
CA VAL A 293 -2.81 -16.79 15.91
C VAL A 293 -3.30 -17.32 14.56
N ALA A 294 -2.41 -17.91 13.76
CA ALA A 294 -2.76 -18.42 12.42
C ALA A 294 -3.96 -19.38 12.48
N ASP A 295 -3.97 -20.29 13.45
CA ASP A 295 -4.99 -21.33 13.64
C ASP A 295 -6.22 -20.88 14.45
N TRP A 296 -6.27 -19.62 14.88
CA TRP A 296 -7.41 -19.13 15.67
C TRP A 296 -8.66 -19.02 14.81
N LYS A 297 -9.82 -19.31 15.39
CA LYS A 297 -11.12 -19.25 14.72
C LYS A 297 -11.49 -17.81 14.40
N ILE A 298 -11.84 -17.53 13.14
CA ILE A 298 -12.42 -16.25 12.75
C ILE A 298 -13.90 -16.20 13.16
N LEU A 299 -14.28 -15.21 13.97
CA LEU A 299 -15.67 -15.06 14.47
C LEU A 299 -16.60 -14.36 13.48
N ASN A 300 -16.05 -13.58 12.55
CA ASN A 300 -16.80 -12.86 11.52
C ASN A 300 -16.24 -13.21 10.12
N PRO A 301 -16.33 -14.47 9.67
CA PRO A 301 -15.83 -14.85 8.36
C PRO A 301 -16.49 -14.00 7.28
N LEU A 302 -15.75 -13.65 6.23
CA LEU A 302 -16.34 -13.00 5.05
C LEU A 302 -17.48 -13.89 4.57
N ALA A 303 -18.66 -13.31 4.35
CA ALA A 303 -19.75 -14.06 3.75
C ALA A 303 -19.23 -14.70 2.47
N ALA A 304 -19.27 -16.02 2.38
CA ALA A 304 -19.03 -16.70 1.12
C ALA A 304 -19.98 -16.05 0.11
N THR A 305 -19.44 -15.46 -0.95
CA THR A 305 -20.23 -14.89 -2.03
C THR A 305 -21.31 -15.90 -2.40
N ALA A 306 -22.57 -15.58 -2.08
CA ALA A 306 -23.73 -16.37 -2.45
C ALA A 306 -23.87 -16.30 -3.97
N GLY A 307 -23.10 -17.12 -4.65
CA GLY A 307 -22.93 -17.17 -6.09
C GLY A 307 -22.69 -18.61 -6.55
N ALA A 308 -23.40 -19.57 -5.96
CA ALA A 308 -23.68 -20.82 -6.65
C ALA A 308 -24.88 -20.56 -7.58
N PRO A 309 -24.77 -20.78 -8.91
CA PRO A 309 -25.93 -20.75 -9.78
C PRO A 309 -26.92 -21.79 -9.27
N LYS A 310 -28.18 -21.39 -9.05
CA LYS A 310 -29.27 -22.35 -8.96
C LYS A 310 -29.29 -23.08 -10.30
N THR A 311 -28.84 -24.34 -10.31
CA THR A 311 -29.14 -25.27 -11.38
C THR A 311 -30.66 -25.32 -11.49
N SER A 312 -31.20 -24.76 -12.57
CA SER A 312 -32.58 -25.01 -12.95
C SER A 312 -32.70 -26.51 -13.17
N GLN A 313 -33.38 -27.21 -12.27
CA GLN A 313 -33.93 -28.51 -12.60
C GLN A 313 -35.05 -28.27 -13.61
N SER A 314 -34.82 -28.70 -14.83
CA SER A 314 -35.88 -28.98 -15.80
C SER A 314 -36.61 -30.24 -15.36
N GLN A 315 -37.87 -30.10 -14.97
CA GLN A 315 -38.93 -31.07 -15.22
C GLN A 315 -40.10 -30.33 -15.84
#